data_AF-A0A7V9K4X3-F1
#
_entry.id   AF-A0A7V9K4X3-F1
#
_cell.length_a   1.000
_cell.length_b   1.000
_cell.length_c   1.000
_cell.angle_alpha   90.00
_cell.angle_beta   90.00
_cell.angle_gamma   90.00
#
_symmetry.space_group_name_H-M   'P 1'
#
loop_
_entity.id
_entity.type
_entity.pdbx_description
1 polymer ?
#
loop_
_entity_poly.entity_id
_entity_poly.type
_entity_poly.pdbx_seq_one_letter_code
_entity_poly.pdbx_strand_id
1 'polypeptide(L)'
;MEASGVVIHHPNRDKATSKATKAAVILLLLTSAGLIAIVTVGGWSVLQGAQIGAIAYVILYVLMAFFVVRWNRGVLPVAAALAVLFGVVAAVAGPAWFERDKSGFEEALLPAGILGLLTLIIVPVQLLLIAFAMRGFSQEWNVEVETGGDGDDEYDEAAEERRRLAEERRAAKDELAAKDRPFVSDQ
;
A
#
# COMPACT_ATOMS: atom_id res chain seq x y z
N MET A 1 -33.11 -18.16 -13.40
CA MET A 1 -32.14 -17.07 -13.62
C MET A 1 -31.39 -16.93 -12.32
N GLU A 2 -30.16 -17.41 -12.26
CA GLU A 2 -29.31 -17.26 -11.07
C GLU A 2 -28.91 -15.79 -10.95
N ALA A 3 -29.18 -15.19 -9.80
CA ALA A 3 -28.78 -13.83 -9.46
C ALA A 3 -27.27 -13.68 -9.68
N SER A 4 -26.88 -12.77 -10.58
CA SER A 4 -25.47 -12.40 -10.78
C SER A 4 -24.97 -11.72 -9.52
N GLY A 5 -24.31 -12.51 -8.68
CA GLY A 5 -23.98 -12.15 -7.31
C GLY A 5 -23.03 -10.97 -7.18
N VAL A 6 -23.21 -10.25 -6.07
CA VAL A 6 -22.35 -9.15 -5.61
C VAL A 6 -20.88 -9.56 -5.65
N VAL A 7 -20.10 -8.92 -6.53
CA VAL A 7 -18.65 -9.12 -6.61
C VAL A 7 -17.96 -8.01 -5.82
N ILE A 8 -17.28 -8.40 -4.73
CA ILE A 8 -16.42 -7.51 -3.95
C ILE A 8 -15.12 -7.27 -4.73
N HIS A 9 -14.88 -6.03 -5.16
CA HIS A 9 -13.69 -5.64 -5.89
C HIS A 9 -12.83 -4.65 -5.08
N HIS A 10 -11.49 -4.78 -5.14
CA HIS A 10 -10.54 -3.87 -4.46
C HIS A 10 -9.83 -2.97 -5.48
N PRO A 11 -10.46 -1.89 -6.00
CA PRO A 11 -9.95 -1.13 -7.13
C PRO A 11 -8.57 -0.49 -6.89
N ASN A 12 -8.23 -0.20 -5.63
CA ASN A 12 -6.93 0.36 -5.27
C ASN A 12 -5.77 -0.63 -5.43
N ARG A 13 -6.02 -1.95 -5.43
CA ARG A 13 -4.97 -2.96 -5.62
C ARG A 13 -4.53 -3.09 -7.07
N ASP A 14 -5.38 -2.69 -8.02
CA ASP A 14 -5.08 -2.81 -9.45
C ASP A 14 -4.28 -1.65 -10.01
N LYS A 15 -4.33 -0.50 -9.34
CA LYS A 15 -3.58 0.71 -9.69
C LYS A 15 -2.08 0.41 -9.76
N ALA A 16 -1.46 0.81 -10.88
CA ALA A 16 -0.02 0.66 -11.08
C ALA A 16 0.79 1.38 -9.98
N THR A 17 0.32 2.53 -9.51
CA THR A 17 0.93 3.29 -8.41
C THR A 17 0.94 2.51 -7.09
N SER A 18 -0.12 1.77 -6.80
CA SER A 18 -0.23 0.95 -5.59
C SER A 18 0.64 -0.30 -5.66
N LYS A 19 0.68 -0.97 -6.82
CA LYS A 19 1.63 -2.08 -7.08
C LYS A 19 3.09 -1.62 -6.95
N ALA A 20 3.43 -0.45 -7.50
CA ALA A 20 4.77 0.13 -7.37
C ALA A 20 5.12 0.48 -5.92
N THR A 21 4.18 1.09 -5.18
CA THR A 21 4.40 1.44 -3.77
C THR A 21 4.59 0.19 -2.92
N LYS A 22 3.78 -0.83 -3.13
CA LYS A 22 3.92 -2.15 -2.51
C LYS A 22 5.30 -2.76 -2.77
N ALA A 23 5.75 -2.77 -4.02
CA ALA A 23 7.07 -3.29 -4.40
C ALA A 23 8.21 -2.52 -3.71
N ALA A 24 8.12 -1.18 -3.66
CA ALA A 24 9.09 -0.34 -2.99
C ALA A 24 9.17 -0.62 -1.48
N VAL A 25 8.01 -0.75 -0.80
CA VAL A 25 7.97 -1.09 0.63
C VAL A 25 8.58 -2.46 0.90
N ILE A 26 8.26 -3.47 0.09
CA ILE A 26 8.86 -4.81 0.20
C ILE A 26 10.37 -4.74 0.04
N LEU A 27 10.86 -4.05 -0.98
CA LEU A 27 12.29 -3.89 -1.23
C LEU A 27 13.00 -3.21 -0.05
N LEU A 28 12.39 -2.15 0.51
CA LEU A 28 12.96 -1.41 1.64
C LEU A 28 12.97 -2.23 2.93
N LEU A 29 11.93 -3.02 3.20
CA LEU A 29 11.90 -3.95 4.33
C LEU A 29 12.99 -5.02 4.22
N LEU A 30 13.13 -5.64 3.05
CA LEU A 30 14.14 -6.68 2.82
C LEU A 30 15.56 -6.11 2.81
N THR A 31 15.77 -4.94 2.21
CA THR A 31 17.06 -4.22 2.26
C THR A 31 17.42 -3.90 3.71
N SER A 32 16.47 -3.41 4.51
CA SER A 32 16.69 -3.14 5.92
C SER A 32 17.05 -4.41 6.69
N ALA A 33 16.27 -5.49 6.52
CA ALA A 33 16.55 -6.78 7.16
C ALA A 33 17.93 -7.33 6.76
N GLY A 34 18.30 -7.21 5.49
CA GLY A 34 19.60 -7.61 4.97
C GLY A 34 20.75 -6.82 5.60
N LEU A 35 20.64 -5.49 5.64
CA LEU A 35 21.65 -4.64 6.27
C LEU A 35 21.83 -4.96 7.76
N ILE A 36 20.72 -5.09 8.50
CA ILE A 36 20.74 -5.44 9.92
C ILE A 36 21.40 -6.82 10.11
N ALA A 37 21.06 -7.81 9.28
CA ALA A 37 21.66 -9.13 9.34
C ALA A 37 23.17 -9.10 9.06
N ILE A 38 23.62 -8.35 8.04
CA ILE A 38 25.04 -8.22 7.71
C ILE A 38 25.81 -7.56 8.86
N VAL A 39 25.28 -6.48 9.44
CA VAL A 39 25.90 -5.82 10.61
C VAL A 39 25.94 -6.77 11.81
N THR A 40 24.89 -7.54 12.04
CA THR A 40 24.80 -8.47 13.17
C THR A 40 25.79 -9.62 13.05
N VAL A 41 25.91 -10.22 11.87
CA VAL A 41 26.87 -11.29 11.60
C VAL A 41 28.30 -10.74 11.58
N GLY A 42 28.51 -9.58 10.96
CA GLY A 42 29.81 -8.93 10.87
C GLY A 42 30.35 -8.45 12.22
N GLY A 43 29.48 -8.00 13.12
CA GLY A 43 29.82 -7.54 14.47
C GLY A 43 29.67 -8.59 15.57
N TRP A 44 29.43 -9.86 15.23
CA TRP A 44 28.90 -10.88 16.16
C TRP A 44 29.64 -10.98 17.50
N SER A 45 30.98 -11.02 17.47
CA SER A 45 31.82 -11.18 18.66
C SER A 45 31.77 -9.99 19.61
N VAL A 46 31.45 -8.80 19.10
CA VAL A 46 31.59 -7.53 19.84
C VAL A 46 30.25 -6.82 20.12
N LEU A 47 29.12 -7.43 19.72
CA LEU A 47 27.77 -6.87 19.87
C LEU A 47 27.18 -6.94 21.29
N GLN A 48 27.88 -7.53 22.27
CA GLN A 48 27.56 -7.48 23.72
C GLN A 48 26.06 -7.68 24.08
N GLY A 49 25.38 -8.66 23.46
CA GLY A 49 23.97 -8.98 23.73
C GLY A 49 22.96 -8.33 22.79
N ALA A 50 23.38 -7.35 21.98
CA ALA A 50 22.53 -6.71 20.99
C ALA A 50 22.11 -7.67 19.84
N GLN A 51 22.77 -8.83 19.71
CA GLN A 51 22.48 -9.80 18.65
C GLN A 51 21.01 -10.26 18.69
N ILE A 52 20.46 -10.52 19.87
CA ILE A 52 19.08 -11.02 20.02
C ILE A 52 18.07 -9.98 19.51
N GLY A 53 18.25 -8.72 19.91
CA GLY A 53 17.41 -7.61 19.45
C GLY A 53 17.49 -7.43 17.94
N ALA A 54 18.69 -7.48 17.37
CA ALA A 54 18.90 -7.33 15.94
C ALA A 54 18.26 -8.48 15.13
N ILE A 55 18.41 -9.74 15.59
CA ILE A 55 17.77 -10.91 14.96
C ILE A 55 16.25 -10.78 15.00
N ALA A 56 15.68 -10.36 16.13
CA ALA A 56 14.24 -10.14 16.25
C ALA A 56 13.74 -9.10 15.21
N TYR A 57 14.48 -8.01 15.03
CA TYR A 57 14.18 -7.01 13.99
C TYR A 57 14.22 -7.57 12.57
N VAL A 58 15.23 -8.38 12.24
CA VAL A 58 15.33 -9.05 10.93
C VAL A 58 14.10 -9.91 10.68
N ILE A 59 13.71 -10.75 11.63
CA ILE A 59 12.55 -11.62 11.52
C ILE A 59 11.27 -10.79 11.35
N LEU A 60 11.08 -9.75 12.17
CA LEU A 60 9.92 -8.87 12.09
C LEU A 60 9.81 -8.20 10.71
N TYR A 61 10.92 -7.71 10.16
CA TYR A 61 10.91 -7.03 8.86
C TYR A 61 10.60 -7.98 7.71
N VAL A 62 11.12 -9.21 7.76
CA VAL A 62 10.79 -10.26 6.78
C VAL A 62 9.31 -10.66 6.88
N LEU A 63 8.78 -10.83 8.10
CA LEU A 63 7.37 -11.15 8.32
C LEU A 63 6.46 -10.01 7.80
N MET A 64 6.81 -8.76 8.08
CA MET A 64 6.06 -7.61 7.55
C MET A 64 6.11 -7.57 6.02
N ALA A 65 7.26 -7.86 5.39
CA ALA A 65 7.35 -7.93 3.94
C ALA A 65 6.38 -8.98 3.36
N PHE A 66 6.29 -10.16 4.00
CA PHE A 66 5.34 -11.20 3.65
C PHE A 66 3.86 -10.78 3.81
N PHE A 67 3.54 -9.97 4.81
CA PHE A 67 2.19 -9.41 4.99
C PHE A 67 1.88 -8.31 3.96
N VAL A 68 2.86 -7.48 3.59
CA VAL A 68 2.71 -6.49 2.51
C VAL A 68 2.46 -7.19 1.17
N VAL A 69 3.14 -8.32 0.89
CA VAL A 69 2.85 -9.17 -0.28
C VAL A 69 1.37 -9.60 -0.32
N ARG A 70 0.75 -9.81 0.85
CA ARG A 70 -0.68 -10.16 0.99
C ARG A 70 -1.64 -8.98 1.01
N TRP A 71 -1.18 -7.78 0.65
CA TRP A 71 -2.00 -6.56 0.67
C TRP A 71 -2.52 -6.18 2.07
N ASN A 72 -1.83 -6.61 3.12
CA ASN A 72 -2.20 -6.22 4.48
C ASN A 72 -1.78 -4.75 4.72
N ARG A 73 -2.76 -3.85 4.81
CA ARG A 73 -2.51 -2.41 5.06
C ARG A 73 -2.05 -2.14 6.50
N GLY A 74 -2.50 -2.95 7.46
CA GLY A 74 -2.25 -2.72 8.89
C GLY A 74 -0.77 -2.77 9.28
N VAL A 75 0.05 -3.50 8.52
CA VAL A 75 1.49 -3.59 8.80
C VAL A 75 2.29 -2.37 8.35
N LEU A 76 1.75 -1.52 7.48
CA LEU A 76 2.46 -0.33 6.98
C LEU A 76 2.79 0.70 8.09
N PRO A 77 1.83 1.16 8.91
CA PRO A 77 2.14 2.08 10.01
C PRO A 77 3.04 1.43 11.08
N VAL A 78 2.91 0.12 11.29
CA VAL A 78 3.78 -0.63 12.22
C VAL A 78 5.22 -0.66 11.69
N ALA A 79 5.41 -0.92 10.40
CA ALA A 79 6.72 -0.88 9.74
C ALA A 79 7.35 0.51 9.86
N ALA A 80 6.58 1.59 9.65
CA ALA A 80 7.07 2.96 9.82
C ALA A 80 7.51 3.24 11.27
N ALA A 81 6.75 2.82 12.27
CA ALA A 81 7.11 3.00 13.68
C ALA A 81 8.39 2.24 14.05
N LEU A 82 8.51 0.98 13.63
CA LEU A 82 9.72 0.19 13.86
C LEU A 82 10.92 0.74 13.09
N ALA A 83 10.72 1.32 11.90
CA ALA A 83 11.76 1.98 11.13
C ALA A 83 12.30 3.22 11.85
N VAL A 84 11.43 4.02 12.49
CA VAL A 84 11.85 5.12 13.35
C VAL A 84 12.71 4.60 14.51
N LEU A 85 12.22 3.60 15.24
CA LEU A 85 12.91 3.07 16.41
C LEU A 85 14.30 2.54 16.06
N PHE A 86 14.40 1.70 15.02
CA PHE A 86 15.70 1.16 14.59
C PHE A 86 16.59 2.22 13.94
N GLY A 87 16.01 3.18 13.21
CA GLY A 87 16.75 4.29 12.59
C GLY A 87 17.46 5.15 13.64
N VAL A 88 16.83 5.41 14.79
CA VAL A 88 17.46 6.12 15.91
C VAL A 88 18.61 5.30 16.49
N VAL A 89 18.41 3.99 16.73
CA VAL A 89 19.48 3.10 17.22
C VAL A 89 20.67 3.11 16.27
N ALA A 90 20.42 3.00 14.96
CA ALA A 90 21.46 3.03 13.93
C ALA A 90 22.19 4.38 13.89
N ALA A 91 21.47 5.49 14.02
CA ALA A 91 22.07 6.83 14.01
C ALA A 91 23.04 7.06 15.19
N VAL A 92 22.73 6.50 16.36
CA VAL A 92 23.61 6.59 17.54
C VAL A 92 24.75 5.57 17.46
N ALA A 93 24.48 4.35 16.99
CA ALA A 93 25.48 3.28 16.92
C ALA A 93 26.51 3.48 15.80
N GLY A 94 26.14 4.13 14.70
CA GLY A 94 27.02 4.34 13.54
C GLY A 94 28.35 5.01 13.91
N PRO A 95 28.36 6.19 14.55
CA PRO A 95 29.58 6.85 15.01
C PRO A 95 30.43 6.00 15.96
N ALA A 96 29.80 5.24 16.87
CA ALA A 96 30.50 4.40 17.84
C ALA A 96 31.35 3.30 17.19
N TRP A 97 30.97 2.81 16.00
CA TRP A 97 31.80 1.88 15.24
C TRP A 97 33.09 2.52 14.72
N PHE A 98 33.05 3.78 14.29
CA PHE A 98 34.26 4.49 13.84
C PHE A 98 35.19 4.81 15.02
N GLU A 99 34.66 5.01 16.22
CA GLU A 99 35.48 5.20 17.41
C GLU A 99 36.32 3.96 17.77
N ARG A 100 35.79 2.77 17.42
CA ARG A 100 36.45 1.46 17.57
C ARG A 100 37.44 1.15 16.45
N ASP A 101 37.48 1.93 15.37
CA ASP A 101 38.39 1.72 14.23
C ASP A 101 39.81 2.20 14.56
N LYS A 102 40.39 1.61 15.60
CA LYS A 102 41.69 1.93 16.18
C LYS A 102 42.35 0.66 16.71
N SER A 103 43.66 0.70 16.88
CA SER A 103 44.39 -0.41 17.51
C SER A 103 43.97 -0.60 18.98
N GLY A 104 43.96 -1.85 19.44
CA GLY A 104 43.65 -2.21 20.83
C GLY A 104 42.19 -2.60 21.11
N PHE A 105 41.31 -2.57 20.11
CA PHE A 105 39.96 -3.14 20.21
C PHE A 105 39.91 -4.58 19.70
N GLU A 106 38.97 -5.36 20.22
CA GLU A 106 38.65 -6.67 19.66
C GLU A 106 38.16 -6.54 18.21
N GLU A 107 38.77 -7.33 17.34
CA GLU A 107 38.40 -7.41 15.93
C GLU A 107 37.14 -8.27 15.75
N ALA A 108 36.19 -7.73 15.00
CA ALA A 108 35.01 -8.46 14.55
C ALA A 108 35.27 -9.12 13.19
N LEU A 109 34.28 -9.83 12.66
CA LEU A 109 34.39 -10.47 11.34
C LEU A 109 34.54 -9.43 10.22
N LEU A 110 33.84 -8.30 10.34
CA LEU A 110 34.00 -7.16 9.43
C LEU A 110 34.74 -6.01 10.13
N PRO A 111 35.58 -5.26 9.39
CA PRO A 111 36.23 -4.05 9.91
C PRO A 111 35.23 -3.07 10.50
N ALA A 112 35.61 -2.43 11.61
CA ALA A 112 34.74 -1.52 12.36
C ALA A 112 34.25 -0.35 11.48
N GLY A 113 35.11 0.23 10.65
CA GLY A 113 34.70 1.28 9.69
C GLY A 113 33.64 0.83 8.68
N ILE A 114 33.68 -0.43 8.22
CA ILE A 114 32.64 -1.00 7.33
C ILE A 114 31.33 -1.20 8.10
N LEU A 115 31.39 -1.74 9.32
CA LEU A 115 30.22 -1.88 10.18
C LEU A 115 29.57 -0.52 10.48
N GLY A 116 30.37 0.51 10.75
CA GLY A 116 29.91 1.88 10.94
C GLY A 116 29.22 2.45 9.70
N LEU A 117 29.83 2.29 8.52
CA LEU A 117 29.24 2.72 7.25
C LEU A 117 27.90 2.01 6.97
N LEU A 118 27.87 0.69 7.08
CA LEU A 118 26.65 -0.09 6.89
C LEU A 118 25.55 0.32 7.87
N THR A 119 25.91 0.54 9.14
CA THR A 119 24.98 1.02 10.17
C THR A 119 24.44 2.41 9.82
N LEU A 120 25.27 3.33 9.33
CA LEU A 120 24.81 4.65 8.90
C LEU A 120 23.92 4.60 7.65
N ILE A 121 24.15 3.67 6.72
CA ILE A 121 23.27 3.46 5.54
C ILE A 121 21.87 3.00 5.95
N ILE A 122 21.72 2.32 7.09
CA ILE A 122 20.41 1.93 7.59
C ILE A 122 19.52 3.16 7.83
N VAL A 123 20.08 4.30 8.26
CA VAL A 123 19.32 5.53 8.54
C VAL A 123 18.54 6.06 7.33
N PRO A 124 19.17 6.38 6.16
CA PRO A 124 18.42 6.81 4.99
C PRO A 124 17.48 5.74 4.46
N VAL A 125 17.81 4.45 4.60
CA VAL A 125 16.90 3.35 4.23
C VAL A 125 15.64 3.37 5.12
N GLN A 126 15.77 3.61 6.43
CA GLN A 126 14.62 3.74 7.34
C GLN A 126 13.77 4.96 6.98
N LEU A 127 14.37 6.10 6.66
CA LEU A 127 13.63 7.29 6.22
C LEU A 127 12.82 7.03 4.96
N LEU A 128 13.41 6.34 3.97
CA LEU A 128 12.69 5.92 2.77
C LEU A 128 11.57 4.93 3.09
N LEU A 129 11.82 3.95 3.97
CA LEU A 129 10.80 2.99 4.40
C LEU A 129 9.61 3.71 5.05
N ILE A 130 9.85 4.67 5.93
CA ILE A 130 8.80 5.49 6.55
C ILE A 130 8.00 6.22 5.47
N ALA A 131 8.66 6.94 4.57
CA ALA A 131 7.98 7.71 3.52
C ALA A 131 7.09 6.84 2.62
N PHE A 132 7.60 5.69 2.15
CA PHE A 132 6.84 4.79 1.28
C PHE A 132 5.76 4.02 2.04
N ALA A 133 5.97 3.65 3.30
CA ALA A 133 4.95 3.02 4.13
C ALA A 133 3.77 3.97 4.38
N MET A 134 4.03 5.23 4.72
CA MET A 134 2.99 6.25 4.90
C MET A 134 2.24 6.55 3.59
N ARG A 135 2.95 6.61 2.46
CA ARG A 135 2.34 6.72 1.13
C ARG A 135 1.47 5.52 0.79
N GLY A 136 1.91 4.30 1.11
CA GLY A 136 1.12 3.09 0.89
C GLY A 136 -0.12 3.06 1.78
N PHE A 137 -0.01 3.53 3.02
CA PHE A 137 -1.13 3.61 3.95
C PHE A 137 -2.23 4.57 3.46
N SER A 138 -1.83 5.74 2.92
CA SER A 138 -2.74 6.73 2.35
C SER A 138 -3.37 6.32 1.01
N GLN A 139 -3.03 5.14 0.45
CA GLN A 139 -3.64 4.60 -0.77
C GLN A 139 -4.84 3.68 -0.52
N GLU A 140 -5.22 3.48 0.75
CA GLU A 140 -6.47 2.82 1.11
C GLU A 140 -6.70 1.44 0.45
N TRP A 141 -5.71 0.55 0.56
CA TRP A 141 -5.74 -0.81 -0.04
C TRP A 141 -6.86 -1.74 0.48
N ASN A 142 -7.60 -1.29 1.50
CA ASN A 142 -8.73 -1.98 2.11
C ASN A 142 -10.09 -1.55 1.54
N VAL A 143 -10.13 -0.51 0.69
CA VAL A 143 -11.41 -0.05 0.13
C VAL A 143 -11.93 -1.12 -0.82
N GLU A 144 -13.15 -1.55 -0.51
CA GLU A 144 -13.94 -2.55 -1.22
C GLU A 144 -15.08 -1.80 -1.91
N VAL A 145 -15.24 -2.05 -3.20
CA VAL A 145 -16.35 -1.54 -4.00
C VAL A 145 -17.13 -2.75 -4.48
N GLU A 146 -18.41 -2.77 -4.16
CA GLU A 146 -19.35 -3.76 -4.68
C GLU A 146 -19.73 -3.30 -6.09
N THR A 147 -19.49 -4.14 -7.10
CA THR A 147 -19.92 -3.88 -8.48
C THR A 147 -20.89 -4.98 -8.88
N GLY A 148 -22.13 -4.60 -9.22
CA GLY A 148 -23.24 -5.52 -9.49
C GLY A 148 -24.02 -5.89 -8.23
N GLY A 149 -25.08 -5.14 -7.95
CA GLY A 149 -26.15 -5.54 -7.03
C GLY A 149 -27.47 -5.08 -7.63
N ASP A 150 -28.60 -5.71 -7.25
CA ASP A 150 -29.97 -5.44 -7.74
C ASP A 150 -30.31 -3.96 -7.98
N GLY A 151 -29.66 -3.03 -7.27
CA GLY A 151 -29.84 -1.59 -7.46
C GLY A 151 -29.44 -1.07 -8.84
N ASP A 152 -28.34 -1.52 -9.44
CA ASP A 152 -27.90 -0.98 -10.75
C ASP A 152 -28.85 -1.42 -11.87
N ASP A 153 -29.30 -2.68 -11.85
CA ASP A 153 -30.31 -3.21 -12.78
C ASP A 153 -31.68 -2.55 -12.53
N GLU A 154 -32.08 -2.33 -11.26
CA GLU A 154 -33.33 -1.61 -10.91
C GLU A 154 -33.28 -0.14 -11.38
N TYR A 155 -32.12 0.52 -11.28
CA TYR A 155 -31.93 1.89 -11.78
C TYR A 155 -32.00 1.95 -13.30
N ASP A 156 -31.38 1.02 -14.01
CA ASP A 156 -31.40 0.96 -15.47
C ASP A 156 -32.81 0.61 -15.99
N GLU A 157 -33.50 -0.37 -15.38
CA GLU A 157 -34.89 -0.71 -15.72
C GLU A 157 -35.85 0.48 -15.46
N ALA A 158 -35.72 1.16 -14.32
CA ALA A 158 -36.54 2.33 -14.02
C ALA A 158 -36.26 3.51 -14.97
N ALA A 159 -35.02 3.66 -15.44
CA ALA A 159 -34.65 4.66 -16.43
C ALA A 159 -35.25 4.36 -17.82
N GLU A 160 -35.23 3.09 -18.23
CA GLU A 160 -35.87 2.64 -19.47
C GLU A 160 -37.39 2.79 -19.44
N GLU A 161 -38.04 2.42 -18.33
CA GLU A 161 -39.49 2.57 -18.16
C GLU A 161 -39.91 4.03 -18.24
N ARG A 162 -39.16 4.94 -17.59
CA ARG A 162 -39.41 6.39 -17.66
C ARG A 162 -39.26 6.94 -19.09
N ARG A 163 -38.30 6.45 -19.87
CA ARG A 163 -38.15 6.83 -21.28
C ARG A 163 -39.34 6.36 -22.10
N ARG A 164 -39.77 5.12 -21.92
CA ARG A 164 -40.94 4.56 -22.63
C ARG A 164 -42.21 5.34 -22.32
N LEU A 165 -42.47 5.64 -21.05
CA LEU A 165 -43.62 6.44 -20.63
C LEU A 165 -43.57 7.88 -21.19
N ALA A 166 -42.37 8.47 -21.33
CA ALA A 166 -42.21 9.78 -21.94
C ALA A 166 -42.50 9.76 -23.45
N GLU A 167 -42.07 8.71 -24.15
CA GLU A 167 -42.37 8.50 -25.58
C GLU A 167 -43.86 8.26 -25.81
N GLU A 168 -44.50 7.41 -25.01
CA GLU A 168 -45.95 7.15 -25.07
C GLU A 168 -46.76 8.43 -24.80
N ARG A 169 -46.38 9.22 -23.79
CA ARG A 169 -47.03 10.52 -23.51
C ARG A 169 -46.84 11.52 -24.65
N ARG A 170 -45.69 11.51 -25.31
CA ARG A 170 -45.42 12.38 -26.46
C ARG A 170 -46.28 11.98 -27.66
N ALA A 171 -46.35 10.70 -27.98
CA ALA A 171 -47.20 10.18 -29.06
C ALA A 171 -48.69 10.49 -28.82
N ALA A 172 -49.18 10.28 -27.60
CA ALA A 172 -50.56 10.60 -27.24
C ALA A 172 -50.87 12.10 -27.36
N LYS A 173 -49.91 12.97 -27.02
CA LYS A 173 -50.04 14.41 -27.17
C LYS A 173 -50.07 14.83 -28.65
N ASP A 174 -49.25 14.21 -29.48
CA ASP A 174 -49.22 14.46 -30.93
C ASP A 174 -50.51 13.97 -31.62
N GLU A 175 -51.06 12.84 -31.18
CA GLU A 175 -52.35 12.32 -31.67
C GLU A 175 -53.52 13.23 -31.27
N LEU A 176 -53.55 13.71 -30.02
CA LEU A 176 -54.55 14.67 -29.56
C LEU A 176 -54.46 15.99 -30.36
N ALA A 177 -53.24 16.49 -30.56
CA ALA A 177 -53.01 17.68 -31.37
C ALA A 177 -53.42 17.51 -32.84
N ALA A 178 -53.25 16.31 -33.40
CA ALA A 178 -53.69 15.99 -34.76
C ALA A 178 -55.22 15.95 -34.90
N LYS A 179 -55.92 15.55 -33.83
CA LYS A 179 -57.39 15.47 -33.76
C LYS A 179 -58.05 16.83 -33.55
N ASP A 180 -57.37 17.74 -32.86
CA ASP A 180 -57.80 19.14 -32.66
C ASP A 180 -57.44 20.08 -33.83
N ARG A 181 -56.89 19.56 -34.94
CA ARG A 181 -56.67 20.40 -36.13
C ARG A 181 -58.02 20.76 -36.76
N PRO A 182 -58.41 22.05 -36.81
CA PRO A 182 -59.64 22.45 -37.45
C PRO A 182 -59.59 22.08 -38.93
N PHE A 183 -60.67 21.48 -39.43
CA PHE A 183 -60.84 21.14 -40.84
C PHE A 183 -60.92 22.45 -41.62
N VAL A 184 -59.77 22.90 -42.17
CA VAL A 184 -59.74 24.02 -43.10
C VAL A 184 -60.33 23.51 -44.41
N SER A 185 -61.58 23.90 -44.70
CA SER A 185 -62.16 23.67 -46.02
C SER A 185 -61.55 24.68 -46.99
N ASP A 186 -60.66 24.20 -47.85
CA ASP A 186 -60.22 24.97 -49.02
C ASP A 186 -61.41 25.17 -49.95
N GLN A 187 -61.85 26.43 -50.07
CA GLN A 187 -62.66 26.95 -51.17
C GLN A 187 -61.96 28.18 -51.75
#